data_AF-A0A968NBM4-F1
#
_entry.id   AF-A0A968NBM4-F1
#
_cell.length_a   1.000
_cell.length_b   1.000
_cell.length_c   1.000
_cell.angle_alpha   90.00
_cell.angle_beta   90.00
_cell.angle_gamma   90.00
#
_symmetry.space_group_name_H-M   'P 1'
#
loop_
_entity.id
_entity.type
_entity.pdbx_description
1 polymer ?
#
loop_
_entity_poly.entity_id
_entity_poly.type
_entity_poly.pdbx_seq_one_letter_code
_entity_poly.pdbx_strand_id
1 'polypeptide(L)'
;MLATVETSVVAAPGLAALNAAITRALLGGAPAVAGGNLYLVTNPRHRDALARASARLTAAVQQWATLPPDMIAGDLTAALNALGEVTGDVVGDDLLDAIFSRFCIGK
;
A
#
# COMPACT_ATOMS: atom_id res chain seq x y z
N MET A 1 23.52 -3.96 9.19
CA MET A 1 24.18 -4.88 10.14
C MET A 1 23.10 -5.85 10.62
N LEU A 2 23.16 -7.12 10.20
CA LEU A 2 22.15 -8.12 10.56
C LEU A 2 22.34 -8.52 12.03
N ALA A 3 21.26 -8.52 12.81
CA ALA A 3 21.28 -8.94 14.21
C ALA A 3 21.34 -10.47 14.28
N THR A 4 22.39 -11.01 14.92
CA THR A 4 22.50 -12.44 15.23
C THR A 4 21.76 -12.75 16.54
N VAL A 5 20.93 -13.80 16.54
CA VAL A 5 20.21 -14.27 17.73
C VAL A 5 20.57 -15.74 17.97
N GLU A 6 21.09 -16.06 19.15
CA GLU A 6 21.33 -17.44 19.57
C GLU A 6 20.02 -18.08 20.04
N THR A 7 19.68 -19.25 19.51
CA THR A 7 18.43 -19.95 19.86
C THR A 7 18.67 -21.44 20.05
N SER A 8 17.89 -22.07 20.93
CA SER A 8 17.88 -23.52 21.16
C SER A 8 16.44 -24.01 21.14
N VAL A 9 16.17 -25.12 20.45
CA VAL A 9 14.84 -25.73 20.37
C VAL A 9 14.44 -26.42 21.68
N VAL A 10 15.44 -26.82 22.48
CA VAL A 10 15.25 -27.54 23.75
C VAL A 10 15.13 -26.58 24.94
N ALA A 11 15.72 -25.38 24.84
CA ALA A 11 15.64 -24.35 25.88
C ALA A 11 14.72 -23.20 25.43
N ALA A 12 13.64 -22.96 26.18
CA ALA A 12 12.60 -21.97 25.89
C ALA A 12 13.04 -20.50 25.62
N PRO A 13 14.15 -19.94 26.14
CA PRO A 13 14.40 -18.50 25.99
C PRO A 13 14.81 -18.04 24.58
N GLY A 14 15.18 -18.95 23.66
CA GLY A 14 15.63 -18.58 22.31
C GLY A 14 14.50 -18.12 21.37
N LEU A 15 13.31 -18.70 21.48
CA LEU A 15 12.21 -18.45 20.53
C LEU A 15 11.61 -17.04 20.68
N ALA A 16 11.52 -16.53 21.91
CA ALA A 16 11.03 -15.17 22.16
C ALA A 16 11.98 -14.11 21.59
N ALA A 17 13.29 -14.30 21.75
CA ALA A 17 14.31 -13.42 21.18
C ALA A 17 14.28 -13.43 19.65
N LEU A 18 14.08 -14.60 19.03
CA LEU A 18 13.93 -14.72 17.58
C LEU A 18 12.68 -13.99 17.07
N ASN A 19 11.52 -14.18 17.71
CA ASN A 19 10.29 -13.50 17.33
C ASN A 19 10.44 -11.97 17.42
N ALA A 20 11.11 -11.46 18.45
CA ALA A 20 11.38 -10.03 18.60
C ALA A 20 12.32 -9.50 17.51
N ALA A 21 13.35 -10.27 17.14
CA ALA A 21 14.29 -9.89 16.08
C ALA A 21 13.62 -9.89 14.69
N ILE A 22 12.80 -10.90 14.39
CA ILE A 22 12.02 -10.98 13.14
C ILE A 22 11.06 -9.79 13.06
N THR A 23 10.31 -9.52 14.13
CA THR A 23 9.37 -8.39 14.19
C THR A 23 10.09 -7.07 13.95
N ARG A 24 11.26 -6.87 14.58
CA ARG A 24 12.08 -5.67 14.38
C ARG A 24 12.61 -5.55 12.96
N ALA A 25 13.07 -6.64 12.36
CA ALA A 25 13.59 -6.66 11.00
C ALA A 25 12.50 -6.35 9.97
N LEU A 26 11.29 -6.89 10.16
CA LEU A 26 10.16 -6.70 9.25
C LEU A 26 9.46 -5.35 9.42
N LEU A 27 9.33 -4.85 10.65
CA LEU A 27 8.62 -3.60 10.96
C LEU A 27 9.55 -2.39 11.11
N GLY A 28 10.88 -2.57 10.96
CA GLY A 28 11.84 -1.48 11.10
C GLY A 28 11.89 -0.84 12.49
N GLY A 29 11.41 -1.55 13.53
CA GLY A 29 11.26 -1.00 14.88
C GLY A 29 10.02 -0.14 15.11
N ALA A 30 9.12 -0.01 14.12
CA ALA A 30 7.80 0.53 14.37
C ALA A 30 7.09 -0.37 15.40
N PRO A 31 6.44 0.21 16.44
CA PRO A 31 5.63 -0.59 17.34
C PRO A 31 4.62 -1.37 16.50
N ALA A 32 4.37 -2.63 16.86
CA ALA A 32 3.16 -3.32 16.41
C ALA A 32 2.02 -2.33 16.65
N VAL A 33 1.33 -1.91 15.58
CA VAL A 33 0.40 -0.78 15.60
C VAL A 33 -0.71 -1.12 16.58
N ALA A 34 -0.49 -0.75 17.84
CA ALA A 34 -1.30 -1.13 18.98
C ALA A 34 -2.21 0.06 19.26
N GLY A 35 -3.42 -0.04 18.76
CA GLY A 35 -4.49 0.90 19.05
C GLY A 35 -4.68 1.99 17.99
N GLY A 36 -5.86 1.97 17.39
CA GLY A 36 -6.39 3.03 16.52
C GLY A 36 -6.47 2.59 15.06
N ASN A 37 -7.71 2.41 14.58
CA ASN A 37 -8.13 2.18 13.18
C ASN A 37 -7.11 2.58 12.10
N LEU A 38 -6.12 1.72 11.85
CA LEU A 38 -5.17 1.92 10.77
C LEU A 38 -5.75 1.25 9.52
N TYR A 39 -6.26 2.06 8.60
CA TYR A 39 -6.67 1.58 7.29
C TYR A 39 -5.42 1.23 6.47
N LEU A 40 -5.03 -0.03 6.54
CA LEU A 40 -3.87 -0.57 5.85
C LEU A 40 -4.23 -0.92 4.40
N VAL A 41 -3.54 -0.30 3.46
CA VAL A 41 -3.65 -0.66 2.04
C VAL A 41 -2.77 -1.87 1.77
N THR A 42 -3.36 -3.06 1.84
CA THR A 42 -2.66 -4.34 1.64
C THR A 42 -2.67 -4.80 0.18
N ASN A 43 -3.63 -4.35 -0.62
CA ASN A 43 -3.76 -4.74 -2.02
C ASN A 43 -2.73 -3.99 -2.90
N PRO A 44 -1.84 -4.70 -3.63
CA PRO A 44 -0.89 -4.09 -4.55
C PRO A 44 -1.51 -3.14 -5.58
N ARG A 45 -2.71 -3.47 -6.07
CA ARG A 45 -3.43 -2.65 -7.04
C ARG A 45 -3.85 -1.31 -6.45
N HIS A 46 -4.41 -1.32 -5.24
CA HIS A 46 -4.80 -0.11 -4.53
C HIS A 46 -3.60 0.76 -4.20
N ARG A 47 -2.48 0.15 -3.79
CA ARG A 47 -1.24 0.89 -3.54
C ARG A 47 -0.74 1.61 -4.81
N ASP A 48 -0.73 0.92 -5.94
CA ASP A 48 -0.28 1.49 -7.21
C ASP A 48 -1.19 2.63 -7.69
N ALA A 49 -2.51 2.45 -7.62
CA ALA A 49 -3.49 3.49 -7.91
C ALA A 49 -3.32 4.74 -7.03
N LEU A 50 -3.14 4.56 -5.71
CA LEU A 50 -2.87 5.66 -4.77
C LEU A 50 -1.53 6.35 -5.04
N ALA A 51 -0.49 5.61 -5.42
CA ALA A 51 0.81 6.18 -5.76
C ALA A 51 0.72 7.06 -7.01
N ARG A 52 0.00 6.60 -8.06
CA ARG A 52 -0.26 7.42 -9.26
C ARG A 52 -1.04 8.68 -8.93
N ALA A 53 -2.12 8.57 -8.14
CA ALA A 53 -2.91 9.71 -7.73
C ALA A 53 -2.07 10.75 -6.97
N SER A 54 -1.26 10.29 -6.00
CA SER A 54 -0.35 11.14 -5.24
C SER A 54 0.66 11.86 -6.14
N ALA A 55 1.26 11.16 -7.11
CA ALA A 55 2.22 11.75 -8.04
C ALA A 55 1.57 12.86 -8.90
N ARG A 56 0.34 12.64 -9.39
CA ARG A 56 -0.42 13.62 -10.19
C ARG A 56 -0.82 14.84 -9.38
N LEU A 57 -1.31 14.65 -8.16
CA LEU A 57 -1.63 15.74 -7.25
C LEU A 57 -0.39 16.56 -6.90
N THR A 58 0.74 15.89 -6.65
CA THR A 58 2.02 16.57 -6.39
C THR A 58 2.44 17.43 -7.58
N ALA A 59 2.35 16.90 -8.80
CA ALA A 59 2.65 17.62 -10.03
C ALA A 59 1.75 18.86 -10.20
N ALA A 60 0.44 18.69 -9.99
CA ALA A 60 -0.54 19.78 -10.06
C ALA A 60 -0.23 20.91 -9.06
N VAL A 61 0.13 20.57 -7.81
CA VAL A 61 0.51 21.56 -6.78
C VAL A 61 1.79 22.30 -7.18
N GLN A 62 2.80 21.59 -7.69
CA GLN A 62 4.06 22.19 -8.13
C GLN A 62 3.89 23.15 -9.31
N GLN A 63 2.88 22.92 -10.15
CA GLN A 63 2.63 23.67 -11.39
C GLN A 63 1.52 24.71 -11.24
N TRP A 64 0.87 24.81 -10.08
CA TRP A 64 -0.30 25.66 -9.85
C TRP A 64 -0.07 27.15 -10.18
N ALA A 65 1.13 27.65 -9.90
CA ALA A 65 1.49 29.05 -10.13
C ALA A 65 2.10 29.32 -11.51
N THR A 66 2.41 28.29 -12.28
CA THR A 66 3.21 28.39 -13.52
C THR A 66 2.46 27.97 -14.77
N LEU A 67 1.43 27.12 -14.66
CA LEU A 67 0.63 26.66 -15.79
C LEU A 67 -0.81 27.21 -15.76
N PRO A 68 -1.45 27.34 -16.94
CA PRO A 68 -2.87 27.63 -17.02
C PRO A 68 -3.71 26.56 -16.31
N PRO A 69 -4.87 26.93 -15.74
CA PRO A 69 -5.79 26.00 -15.07
C PRO A 69 -6.18 24.79 -15.92
N ASP A 70 -6.33 24.96 -17.23
CA ASP A 70 -6.68 23.87 -18.15
C ASP A 70 -5.63 22.76 -18.19
N MET A 71 -4.35 23.09 -18.03
CA MET A 71 -3.28 22.09 -17.98
C MET A 71 -3.28 21.34 -16.64
N ILE A 72 -3.58 22.05 -15.55
CA ILE A 72 -3.68 21.47 -14.20
C ILE A 72 -4.91 20.56 -14.08
N ALA A 73 -6.01 20.90 -14.76
CA ALA A 73 -7.23 20.11 -14.77
C ALA A 73 -7.01 18.68 -15.30
N GLY A 74 -6.06 18.50 -16.24
CA GLY A 74 -5.65 17.19 -16.72
C GLY A 74 -5.05 16.30 -15.63
N ASP A 75 -4.13 16.84 -14.82
CA ASP A 75 -3.52 16.09 -13.71
C ASP A 75 -4.54 15.79 -12.59
N LEU A 76 -5.45 16.72 -12.30
CA LEU A 76 -6.54 16.48 -11.34
C LEU A 76 -7.49 15.38 -11.81
N THR A 77 -7.84 15.39 -13.10
CA THR A 77 -8.69 14.35 -13.71
C THR A 77 -7.99 12.99 -13.68
N ALA A 78 -6.68 12.95 -13.99
CA ALA A 78 -5.89 11.73 -13.91
C ALA A 78 -5.80 11.19 -12.47
N ALA A 79 -5.65 12.07 -11.48
CA ALA A 79 -5.66 11.70 -10.07
C ALA A 79 -7.02 11.12 -9.65
N LEU A 80 -8.13 11.76 -10.03
CA LEU A 80 -9.48 11.29 -9.76
C LEU A 80 -9.73 9.90 -10.38
N ASN A 81 -9.33 9.69 -11.63
CA ASN A 81 -9.49 8.39 -12.29
C ASN A 81 -8.70 7.29 -11.57
N ALA A 82 -7.46 7.56 -11.16
CA ALA A 82 -6.67 6.61 -10.39
C ALA A 82 -7.31 6.29 -9.03
N LEU A 83 -7.92 7.27 -8.36
CA LEU A 83 -8.70 7.01 -7.13
C LEU A 83 -9.96 6.19 -7.40
N GLY A 84 -10.64 6.41 -8.53
CA GLY A 84 -11.79 5.63 -8.96
C GLY A 84 -11.49 4.15 -9.19
N GLU A 85 -10.25 3.80 -9.55
CA GLU A 85 -9.84 2.39 -9.62
C GLU A 85 -9.86 1.72 -8.23
N VAL A 86 -9.63 2.48 -7.15
CA VAL A 86 -9.64 1.95 -5.78
C VAL A 86 -11.06 1.58 -5.34
N THR A 87 -12.02 2.47 -5.60
CA THR A 87 -13.45 2.28 -5.27
C THR A 87 -14.16 1.35 -6.23
N GLY A 88 -13.64 1.20 -7.46
CA GLY A 88 -14.27 0.43 -8.52
C GLY A 88 -15.20 1.24 -9.42
N ASP A 89 -15.20 2.58 -9.30
CA ASP A 89 -15.97 3.47 -10.17
C ASP A 89 -15.35 3.59 -11.58
N VAL A 90 -14.04 3.31 -11.68
CA VAL A 90 -13.30 3.25 -12.94
C VAL A 90 -12.65 1.87 -13.03
N VAL A 91 -13.30 0.95 -13.74
CA VAL A 91 -12.87 -0.44 -13.91
C VAL A 91 -12.94 -0.80 -15.38
N GLY A 92 -11.85 -1.31 -15.95
CA GLY A 92 -11.88 -1.98 -17.25
C GLY A 92 -12.29 -3.45 -17.06
N ASP A 93 -13.00 -4.04 -18.02
CA ASP A 93 -13.53 -5.41 -17.94
C ASP A 93 -12.46 -6.45 -17.54
N ASP A 94 -11.23 -6.30 -18.03
CA ASP A 94 -10.08 -7.19 -17.72
C ASP A 94 -9.74 -7.26 -16.22
N LEU A 95 -10.04 -6.20 -15.47
CA LEU A 95 -9.76 -6.13 -14.04
C LEU A 95 -10.78 -6.94 -13.22
N LEU A 96 -12.04 -7.02 -13.66
CA LEU A 96 -13.03 -7.87 -13.02
C LEU A 96 -12.63 -9.34 -13.17
N ASP A 97 -12.22 -9.75 -14.38
CA ASP A 97 -11.76 -11.11 -14.64
C ASP A 97 -10.52 -11.48 -13.81
N ALA A 98 -9.55 -10.57 -13.68
CA ALA A 98 -8.37 -10.80 -12.83
C ALA A 98 -8.75 -10.95 -11.34
N ILE A 99 -9.73 -10.19 -10.85
CA ILE A 99 -10.22 -10.30 -9.47
C ILE A 99 -10.96 -11.63 -9.28
N PHE A 100 -11.86 -11.99 -10.20
CA PHE A 100 -12.68 -13.19 -10.09
C PHE A 100 -11.94 -14.50 -10.36
N SER A 101 -10.83 -14.46 -11.11
CA SER A 101 -9.94 -15.61 -11.31
C SER A 101 -9.32 -16.16 -10.02
N ARG A 102 -9.28 -15.35 -8.95
CA ARG A 102 -8.70 -15.72 -7.65
C ARG A 102 -9.73 -16.18 -6.63
N PHE A 103 -11.02 -16.13 -6.97
CA PHE A 103 -12.08 -16.64 -6.12
C PHE A 103 -12.42 -18.09 -6.49
N CYS A 104 -12.62 -18.93 -5.48
CA CYS A 104 -13.16 -20.27 -5.69
C CYS A 104 -14.56 -20.16 -6.32
N ILE A 105 -14.91 -21.11 -7.20
CA ILE A 105 -16.25 -21.20 -7.78
C ILE A 105 -17.30 -21.27 -6.66
N GLY A 106 -18.26 -20.35 -6.69
CA GLY A 106 -19.35 -20.28 -5.71
C GLY A 106 -19.28 -19.13 -4.70
N LYS A 107 -18.54 -18.06 -5.00
CA LYS A 107 -18.64 -16.78 -4.28
C LYS A 107 -19.45 -15.75 -5.03
#